data_AF-A0A2V9LQB5-F1
#
_entry.id   AF-A0A2V9LQB5-F1
#
_cell.length_a   1.000
_cell.length_b   1.000
_cell.length_c   1.000
_cell.angle_alpha   90.00
_cell.angle_beta   90.00
_cell.angle_gamma   90.00
#
_symmetry.space_group_name_H-M   'P 1'
#
loop_
_entity.id
_entity.type
_entity.pdbx_description
1 polymer ?
#
loop_
_entity_poly.entity_id
_entity_poly.type
_entity_poly.pdbx_seq_one_letter_code
_entity_poly.pdbx_strand_id
1 'polypeptide(L)' 'TTVVWNPWVQKAHSLSDFADDEWMQMICIESSNVSDFAVDLAPGQQYKMKALVRVANF' A
#
# COMPACT_ATOMS: atom_id res chain seq x y z
N THR A 1 -2.35 -10.43 -1.65
CA THR A 1 -2.27 -10.08 -0.21
C THR A 1 -2.52 -8.59 -0.02
N THR A 2 -2.75 -8.13 1.22
CA THR A 2 -2.96 -6.72 1.55
C THR A 2 -1.88 -6.26 2.53
N VAL A 3 -1.14 -5.22 2.20
CA VAL A 3 -0.27 -4.53 3.16
C VAL A 3 -1.05 -3.39 3.79
N VAL A 4 -1.00 -3.29 5.11
CA VAL A 4 -1.54 -2.16 5.87
C VAL A 4 -0.37 -1.47 6.54
N TRP A 5 -0.17 -0.20 6.24
CA TRP A 5 1.04 0.51 6.68
C TRP A 5 0.76 1.96 7.08
N ASN A 6 1.46 2.37 8.13
CA ASN A 6 1.58 3.75 8.60
C ASN A 6 3.02 3.95 9.09
N PRO A 7 3.69 5.06 8.74
CA PRO A 7 5.09 5.26 9.12
C PRO A 7 5.28 5.41 10.62
N TRP A 8 4.26 5.91 11.32
CA TRP A 8 4.37 6.36 12.70
C TRP A 8 5.43 7.46 12.89
N VAL A 9 5.56 7.92 14.13
CA VAL A 9 6.32 9.13 14.50
C VAL A 9 7.77 9.12 13.96
N GLN A 10 8.56 8.11 14.30
CA GLN A 10 10.00 8.11 13.97
C GLN A 10 10.28 8.05 12.48
N LYS A 11 9.49 7.28 11.71
CA LYS A 11 9.68 7.19 10.26
C LYS A 11 9.19 8.46 9.58
N ALA A 12 8.05 9.04 10.00
CA ALA A 12 7.52 10.29 9.47
C ALA A 12 8.57 11.40 9.52
N HIS A 13 9.18 11.65 10.70
CA HIS A 13 10.26 12.63 10.87
C HIS A 13 11.49 12.41 9.99
N SER A 14 11.72 11.17 9.52
CA SER A 14 12.88 10.83 8.69
C SER A 14 12.63 10.96 7.19
N LEU A 15 11.38 11.11 6.77
CA LEU A 15 10.98 11.23 5.37
C LEU A 15 10.97 12.72 4.99
N SER A 16 11.95 13.17 4.21
CA SER A 16 12.16 14.59 3.90
C SER A 16 11.01 15.25 3.13
N ASP A 17 10.14 14.44 2.53
CA ASP A 17 8.96 14.84 1.75
C ASP A 17 7.64 14.56 2.48
N PHE A 18 7.68 14.27 3.78
CA PHE A 18 6.52 13.95 4.61
C PHE A 18 6.54 14.80 5.88
N ALA A 19 5.44 15.48 6.19
CA ALA A 19 5.40 16.32 7.40
C ALA A 19 5.29 15.47 8.68
N ASP A 20 5.83 16.02 9.76
CA ASP A 20 5.98 15.34 11.06
C ASP A 20 4.66 14.74 11.62
N ASP A 21 3.52 15.34 11.31
CA ASP A 21 2.19 14.99 11.85
C ASP A 21 1.22 14.38 10.82
N GLU A 22 1.59 14.31 9.54
CA GLU A 22 0.75 13.78 8.45
C GLU A 22 0.39 12.29 8.65
N TRP A 23 1.20 11.54 9.41
CA TRP A 23 0.96 10.13 9.68
C TRP A 23 -0.35 9.89 10.42
N MET A 24 -0.85 10.85 11.19
CA MET A 24 -2.12 10.70 11.92
C MET A 24 -3.35 10.75 11.02
N GLN A 25 -3.22 11.29 9.81
CA GLN A 25 -4.33 11.53 8.89
C GLN A 25 -4.33 10.56 7.71
N MET A 26 -3.48 9.52 7.73
CA MET A 26 -3.32 8.61 6.62
C MET A 26 -3.17 7.15 7.06
N ILE A 27 -3.54 6.25 6.15
CA ILE A 27 -3.25 4.82 6.22
C ILE A 27 -3.04 4.30 4.80
N CYS A 28 -1.98 3.53 4.58
CA CYS A 28 -1.80 2.78 3.34
C CYS A 28 -2.58 1.46 3.41
N ILE A 29 -3.39 1.20 2.39
CA ILE A 29 -4.03 -0.10 2.16
C ILE A 29 -3.64 -0.53 0.74
N GLU A 30 -2.66 -1.43 0.66
CA GLU A 30 -1.98 -1.74 -0.60
C GLU A 30 -2.40 -3.12 -1.09
N SER A 31 -2.89 -3.19 -2.33
CA SER A 31 -3.19 -4.47 -3.01
C SER A 31 -1.90 -5.01 -3.64
N SER A 32 -1.34 -6.08 -3.06
CA SER A 32 0.02 -6.52 -3.37
C SER A 32 0.11 -8.02 -3.67
N ASN A 33 1.01 -8.40 -4.58
CA ASN A 33 1.41 -9.79 -4.84
C ASN A 33 2.84 -9.99 -4.32
N VAL A 34 2.98 -10.19 -3.01
CA VAL A 34 4.27 -10.28 -2.31
C VAL A 34 4.28 -11.45 -1.34
N SER A 35 5.48 -11.85 -0.91
CA SER A 35 5.71 -13.01 -0.02
C SER A 35 5.08 -14.28 -0.59
N ASP A 36 4.34 -15.04 0.22
CA ASP A 36 3.66 -16.28 -0.18
C ASP A 36 2.56 -16.08 -1.25
N PHE A 37 2.24 -14.82 -1.59
CA PHE A 37 1.28 -14.45 -2.64
C PHE A 37 1.96 -13.79 -3.85
N ALA A 38 3.28 -13.93 -4.00
CA ALA A 38 3.97 -13.55 -5.21
C ALA A 38 3.43 -14.32 -6.41
N VAL A 39 3.40 -13.68 -7.58
CA VAL A 39 2.96 -14.30 -8.83
C VAL A 39 4.16 -14.56 -9.72
N ASP A 40 4.37 -15.82 -10.08
CA ASP A 40 5.35 -16.22 -11.08
C ASP A 40 4.73 -16.13 -12.49
N LEU A 41 5.42 -15.45 -13.40
CA LEU A 41 4.99 -15.29 -14.79
C LEU A 41 5.99 -15.92 -15.75
N ALA A 42 5.54 -16.94 -16.48
CA ALA A 42 6.32 -17.56 -17.56
C ALA A 42 6.29 -16.72 -18.85
N PRO A 43 7.19 -16.97 -19.82
CA PRO A 43 7.15 -16.29 -21.11
C PRO A 43 5.77 -16.38 -21.79
N GLY A 44 5.28 -15.24 -22.28
CA GLY A 44 3.98 -15.14 -22.94
C GLY A 44 2.78 -15.00 -21.99
N GLN A 45 2.95 -15.16 -20.68
CA GLN A 45 1.88 -14.93 -19.71
C GLN A 45 1.75 -13.46 -19.31
N GLN A 46 0.56 -13.09 -18.86
CA GLN A 46 0.25 -11.78 -18.32
C GLN A 46 -0.57 -11.95 -17.04
N TYR A 47 -0.31 -11.08 -16.06
CA TYR A 47 -1.13 -10.92 -14.89
C TYR A 47 -1.65 -9.49 -14.81
N LYS A 48 -2.89 -9.31 -14.34
CA LYS A 48 -3.51 -7.99 -14.16
C LYS A 48 -3.98 -7.87 -12.72
N MET A 49 -3.64 -6.74 -12.11
CA MET A 49 -4.14 -6.34 -10.80
C MET A 49 -5.13 -5.19 -10.95
N LYS A 50 -6.13 -5.15 -10.08
CA LYS A 50 -7.11 -4.07 -10.00
C LYS A 50 -7.41 -3.78 -8.54
N ALA A 51 -7.32 -2.51 -8.16
CA ALA A 51 -7.88 -2.00 -6.91
C ALA A 51 -9.10 -1.14 -7.25
N LEU A 52 -10.17 -1.26 -6.46
CA LEU A 52 -11.36 -0.42 -6.58
C LEU A 52 -11.54 0.30 -5.25
N VAL A 53 -11.47 1.64 -5.28
CA VAL A 53 -11.74 2.48 -4.11
C VAL A 53 -13.08 3.18 -4.30
N ARG A 54 -13.91 3.12 -3.25
CA ARG A 54 -15.24 3.74 -3.20
C ARG A 54 -15.46 4.34 -1.81
N VAL A 55 -16.08 5.52 -1.79
CA VAL A 55 -16.62 6.10 -0.57
C VAL A 55 -18.10 5.70 -0.52
N ALA A 56 -18.52 5.05 0.56
CA ALA A 56 -19.92 4.75 0.82
C ALA A 56 -20.42 5.68 1.93
N ASN A 57 -21.58 6.31 1.69
CA ASN A 57 -22.29 7.03 2.73
C ASN A 57 -23.13 6.02 3.50
N PHE A 58 -22.99 6.00 4.83
CA PHE A 58 -23.82 5.20 5.73
C PHE A 58 -24.89 6.08 6.36
#